data_AF-A0A357MJX2-F1
#
_entry.id   AF-A0A357MJX2-F1
#
_cell.length_a   1.000
_cell.length_b   1.000
_cell.length_c   1.000
_cell.angle_alpha   90.00
_cell.angle_beta   90.00
_cell.angle_gamma   90.00
#
_symmetry.space_group_name_H-M   'P 1'
#
loop_
_entity.id
_entity.type
_entity.pdbx_description
1 polymer ?
#
loop_
_entity_poly.entity_id
_entity_poly.type
_entity_poly.pdbx_seq_one_letter_code
_entity_poly.pdbx_strand_id
1 'polypeptide(L)'
;PPNYILTINDMLATFGAFMAVLIAIEIFINITVYLREDSIHVKIVMATALMAIARKVIILDLEKTSPEYLWGIAAVVFAVSIGYWLVIISPRFDIELGTDAQERYVKRRKKPKGLSGNDSEVECTQKSEAGGK
;
A
#
# COMPACT_ATOMS: atom_id res chain seq x y z
N PRO A 1 -22.53 40.47 16.13
CA PRO A 1 -21.37 39.66 16.62
C PRO A 1 -20.95 38.69 15.51
N PRO A 2 -19.65 38.46 15.23
CA PRO A 2 -19.22 37.60 14.14
C PRO A 2 -19.39 36.12 14.51
N ASN A 3 -20.10 35.36 13.66
CA ASN A 3 -20.52 33.97 13.93
C ASN A 3 -19.64 32.90 13.24
N TYR A 4 -18.50 33.29 12.64
CA TYR A 4 -17.67 32.40 11.81
C TYR A 4 -16.21 32.35 12.31
N ILE A 5 -16.03 32.17 13.61
CA ILE A 5 -14.70 31.95 14.18
C ILE A 5 -14.46 30.44 14.21
N LEU A 6 -13.63 29.95 13.29
CA LEU A 6 -13.15 28.56 13.30
C LEU A 6 -12.39 28.33 14.60
N THR A 7 -12.91 27.44 15.44
CA THR A 7 -12.24 27.05 16.66
C THR A 7 -11.31 25.86 16.41
N ILE A 8 -10.31 25.69 17.27
CA ILE A 8 -9.41 24.51 17.21
C ILE A 8 -10.21 23.21 17.26
N ASN A 9 -11.34 23.19 17.97
CA ASN A 9 -12.22 22.03 18.03
C ASN A 9 -12.83 21.67 16.67
N ASP A 10 -13.17 22.66 15.82
CA ASP A 10 -13.72 22.41 14.48
C ASP A 10 -12.64 21.87 13.54
N MET A 11 -11.39 22.31 13.70
CA MET A 11 -10.24 21.76 12.99
C MET A 11 -9.98 20.30 13.40
N LEU A 12 -9.97 20.01 14.71
CA LEU A 12 -9.82 18.64 15.21
C LEU A 12 -10.97 17.73 14.75
N ALA A 13 -12.21 18.23 14.72
CA ALA A 13 -13.37 17.49 14.25
C ALA A 13 -13.26 17.12 12.77
N THR A 14 -12.82 18.05 11.92
CA THR A 14 -12.59 17.77 10.50
C THR A 14 -11.44 16.78 10.28
N PHE A 15 -10.32 16.91 11.00
CA PHE A 15 -9.25 15.89 10.97
C PHE A 15 -9.72 14.51 11.43
N GLY A 16 -10.58 14.44 12.45
CA GLY A 16 -11.21 13.20 12.88
C GLY A 16 -12.08 12.56 11.79
N ALA A 17 -12.85 13.38 11.06
CA ALA A 17 -13.64 12.92 9.91
C ALA A 17 -12.74 12.40 8.77
N PHE A 18 -11.66 13.11 8.44
CA PHE A 18 -10.67 12.62 7.45
C PHE A 18 -10.02 11.31 7.88
N MET A 19 -9.73 11.14 9.18
CA MET A 19 -9.20 9.88 9.69
C MET A 19 -10.17 8.71 9.56
N ALA A 20 -11.45 8.94 9.82
CA ALA A 20 -12.47 7.91 9.60
C ALA A 20 -12.49 7.46 8.13
N VAL A 21 -12.34 8.39 7.19
CA VAL A 21 -12.25 8.07 5.75
C VAL A 21 -10.96 7.30 5.43
N LEU A 22 -9.81 7.69 5.98
CA LEU A 22 -8.55 6.98 5.77
C LEU A 22 -8.61 5.53 6.27
N ILE A 23 -9.24 5.30 7.43
CA ILE A 23 -9.48 3.96 7.97
C ILE A 23 -10.43 3.17 7.05
N ALA A 24 -11.47 3.81 6.52
CA ALA A 24 -12.42 3.16 5.62
C ALA A 24 -11.76 2.69 4.31
N ILE A 25 -10.90 3.53 3.71
CA ILE A 25 -10.16 3.18 2.50
C ILE A 25 -9.17 2.04 2.78
N GLU A 26 -8.49 2.07 3.92
CA GLU A 26 -7.55 1.02 4.34
C GLU A 26 -8.26 -0.35 4.44
N ILE A 27 -9.44 -0.39 5.06
CA ILE A 27 -10.27 -1.60 5.16
C ILE A 27 -10.76 -2.06 3.78
N PHE A 28 -11.14 -1.12 2.90
CA PHE A 28 -11.61 -1.43 1.56
C PHE A 28 -10.53 -2.12 0.71
N ILE A 29 -9.28 -1.65 0.79
CA ILE A 29 -8.15 -2.26 0.09
C ILE A 29 -7.90 -3.67 0.64
N ASN A 30 -7.96 -3.86 1.95
CA ASN A 30 -7.80 -5.18 2.58
C ASN A 30 -8.84 -6.20 2.10
N ILE A 31 -10.12 -5.79 2.01
CA ILE A 31 -11.20 -6.67 1.53
C ILE A 31 -11.03 -6.94 0.03
N THR A 32 -10.67 -5.94 -0.76
CA THR A 32 -10.52 -6.10 -2.21
C THR A 32 -9.38 -7.05 -2.57
N VAL A 33 -8.26 -6.99 -1.84
CA VAL A 33 -7.15 -7.95 -2.00
C VAL A 33 -7.61 -9.37 -1.65
N TYR A 34 -8.33 -9.53 -0.54
CA TYR A 34 -8.90 -10.83 -0.16
C TYR A 34 -9.85 -11.42 -1.20
N LEU A 35 -10.70 -10.59 -1.83
CA LEU A 35 -11.67 -11.04 -2.81
C LEU A 35 -11.08 -11.31 -4.20
N ARG A 36 -9.88 -10.82 -4.49
CA ARG A 36 -9.27 -10.91 -5.82
C ARG A 36 -8.42 -12.17 -5.98
N GLU A 37 -7.79 -12.63 -4.91
CA GLU A 37 -6.92 -13.79 -4.91
C GLU A 37 -7.35 -14.75 -3.79
N ASP A 38 -7.69 -16.01 -4.14
CA ASP A 38 -8.07 -17.08 -3.20
C ASP A 38 -6.91 -17.55 -2.29
N SER A 39 -5.79 -16.81 -2.25
CA SER A 39 -4.65 -17.04 -1.37
C SER A 39 -4.75 -16.14 -0.13
N ILE A 40 -4.35 -16.71 1.01
CA ILE A 40 -4.46 -16.10 2.32
C ILE A 40 -3.45 -14.93 2.40
N HIS A 41 -3.86 -13.71 2.02
CA HIS A 41 -3.04 -12.48 1.98
C HIS A 41 -2.85 -11.80 3.35
N VAL A 42 -2.80 -12.57 4.44
CA VAL A 42 -2.81 -12.03 5.82
C VAL A 42 -1.59 -11.15 6.12
N LYS A 43 -0.46 -11.30 5.42
CA LYS A 43 0.70 -10.41 5.60
C LYS A 43 0.42 -8.95 5.23
N ILE A 44 -0.26 -8.71 4.11
CA ILE A 44 -0.62 -7.34 3.69
C ILE A 44 -1.68 -6.78 4.63
N VAL A 45 -2.69 -7.59 4.96
CA VAL A 45 -3.78 -7.19 5.88
C VAL A 45 -3.26 -6.87 7.28
N MET A 46 -2.28 -7.62 7.79
CA MET A 46 -1.67 -7.35 9.09
C MET A 46 -0.80 -6.09 9.05
N ALA A 47 -0.07 -5.85 7.96
CA ALA A 47 0.73 -4.65 7.79
C ALA A 47 -0.14 -3.38 7.72
N THR A 48 -1.24 -3.42 6.97
CA THR A 48 -2.21 -2.33 6.88
C THR A 48 -2.98 -2.14 8.18
N ALA A 49 -3.31 -3.21 8.92
CA ALA A 49 -3.93 -3.11 10.25
C ALA A 49 -3.01 -2.40 11.26
N LEU A 50 -1.72 -2.73 11.29
CA LEU A 50 -0.73 -2.04 12.12
C LEU A 50 -0.59 -0.56 11.71
N MET A 51 -0.49 -0.27 10.42
CA MET A 51 -0.43 1.09 9.90
C MET A 51 -1.69 1.90 10.24
N ALA A 52 -2.88 1.29 10.18
CA ALA A 52 -4.15 1.92 10.52
C ALA A 52 -4.21 2.34 12.00
N ILE A 53 -3.74 1.47 12.91
CA ILE A 53 -3.67 1.78 14.33
C ILE A 53 -2.67 2.91 14.57
N ALA A 54 -1.47 2.84 13.99
CA ALA A 54 -0.47 3.91 14.09
C ALA A 54 -1.03 5.25 13.58
N ARG A 55 -1.73 5.24 12.44
CA ARG A 55 -2.39 6.40 11.85
C ARG A 55 -3.46 6.98 12.78
N LYS A 56 -4.25 6.13 13.46
CA LYS A 56 -5.28 6.57 14.42
C LYS A 56 -4.70 7.16 15.72
N VAL A 57 -3.59 6.61 16.21
CA VAL A 57 -2.94 7.07 17.46
C VAL A 57 -2.32 8.47 17.30
N ILE A 58 -1.84 8.83 16.11
CA ILE A 58 -1.27 10.17 15.84
C ILE A 58 -2.29 11.29 16.04
N ILE A 59 -3.58 11.04 15.81
CA ILE A 59 -4.66 12.04 15.90
C ILE A 59 -5.42 11.98 17.23
N LEU A 60 -5.00 11.11 18.13
CA LEU A 60 -5.55 11.05 19.47
C LEU A 60 -5.20 12.33 20.25
N ASP A 61 -6.23 13.00 20.79
CA ASP A 61 -6.07 14.13 21.69
C ASP A 61 -5.80 13.63 23.12
N LEU A 62 -4.55 13.77 23.56
CA LEU A 62 -4.07 13.32 24.87
C LEU A 62 -4.57 14.19 26.03
N GLU A 63 -5.08 15.40 25.77
CA GLU A 63 -5.59 16.28 26.84
C GLU A 63 -6.99 15.87 27.30
N LYS A 64 -7.78 15.27 26.39
CA LYS A 64 -9.16 14.82 26.66
C LYS A 64 -9.28 13.33 26.92
N THR A 65 -8.24 12.54 26.63
CA THR A 65 -8.25 11.09 26.88
C THR A 65 -7.77 10.77 28.28
N SER A 66 -8.52 9.91 28.99
CA SER A 66 -8.06 9.41 30.28
C SER A 66 -6.83 8.52 30.09
N PRO A 67 -5.91 8.48 31.07
CA PRO A 67 -4.72 7.63 31.00
C PRO A 67 -5.05 6.14 30.78
N GLU A 68 -6.20 5.68 31.28
CA GLU A 68 -6.69 4.31 31.11
C GLU A 68 -6.91 3.95 29.64
N TYR A 69 -7.44 4.88 28.83
CA TYR A 69 -7.61 4.66 27.38
C TYR A 69 -6.27 4.53 26.68
N LEU A 70 -5.25 5.29 27.10
CA LEU A 70 -3.92 5.22 26.53
C LEU A 70 -3.26 3.86 26.78
N TRP A 71 -3.40 3.32 27.99
CA TRP A 71 -2.95 1.96 28.31
C TRP A 71 -3.71 0.88 27.52
N GLY A 72 -5.03 1.06 27.33
CA GLY A 72 -5.83 0.17 26.49
C GLY A 72 -5.34 0.15 25.03
N ILE A 73 -5.04 1.32 24.46
CA ILE A 73 -4.49 1.42 23.10
C ILE A 73 -3.11 0.77 23.02
N ALA A 74 -2.23 1.00 23.99
CA ALA A 74 -0.91 0.37 24.04
C ALA A 74 -1.02 -1.17 24.08
N ALA A 75 -1.95 -1.70 24.88
CA ALA A 75 -2.19 -3.14 24.96
C ALA A 75 -2.70 -3.72 23.63
N VAL A 76 -3.61 -3.02 22.94
CA VAL A 76 -4.10 -3.43 21.61
C VAL A 76 -2.98 -3.41 20.57
N VAL A 77 -2.17 -2.34 20.52
CA VAL A 77 -0.99 -2.24 19.64
C VAL A 77 -0.03 -3.40 19.90
N PHE A 78 0.21 -3.71 21.17
CA PHE A 78 1.11 -4.80 21.56
C PHE A 78 0.56 -6.17 21.15
N ALA A 79 -0.73 -6.43 21.36
CA ALA A 79 -1.39 -7.67 20.95
C ALA A 79 -1.32 -7.87 19.42
N VAL A 80 -1.59 -6.82 18.63
CA VAL A 80 -1.51 -6.90 17.16
C VAL A 80 -0.07 -7.07 16.68
N SER A 81 0.89 -6.42 17.35
CA SER A 81 2.32 -6.54 17.05
C SER A 81 2.83 -7.97 17.29
N ILE A 82 2.42 -8.60 18.39
CA ILE A 82 2.72 -10.02 18.65
C ILE A 82 2.06 -10.92 17.60
N GLY A 83 0.81 -10.64 17.24
CA GLY A 83 0.11 -11.36 16.17
C GLY A 83 0.87 -11.32 14.85
N TYR A 84 1.38 -10.15 14.45
CA TYR A 84 2.20 -10.01 13.24
C TYR A 84 3.52 -10.77 13.35
N TRP A 85 4.16 -10.72 14.53
CA TRP A 85 5.40 -11.44 14.78
C TRP A 85 5.24 -12.98 14.70
N LEU A 86 4.09 -13.53 15.12
CA LEU A 86 3.79 -14.95 14.92
C LEU A 86 3.57 -15.30 13.44
N VAL A 87 2.91 -14.43 12.69
CA VAL A 87 2.63 -14.66 11.26
C VAL A 87 3.94 -14.63 10.45
N ILE A 88 4.86 -13.73 10.76
CA ILE A 88 6.14 -13.63 10.03
C ILE A 88 7.08 -14.80 10.33
N ILE A 89 7.03 -15.39 11.54
CA ILE A 89 7.88 -16.53 11.89
C ILE A 89 7.45 -17.82 11.18
N SER A 90 6.23 -17.86 10.64
CA SER A 90 5.70 -19.00 9.91
C SER A 90 6.19 -18.97 8.45
N PRO A 91 7.07 -19.90 8.01
CA PRO A 91 7.70 -19.86 6.68
C PRO A 91 6.74 -20.16 5.52
N ARG A 92 5.49 -20.52 5.81
CA ARG A 92 4.50 -20.99 4.82
C ARG A 92 3.62 -19.88 4.25
N PHE A 93 3.96 -18.65 4.59
CA PHE A 93 3.11 -17.50 4.36
C PHE A 93 3.73 -16.62 3.28
N ASP A 94 3.83 -17.11 2.05
CA ASP A 94 4.56 -16.40 1.01
C ASP A 94 3.91 -15.06 0.66
N ILE A 95 4.80 -14.09 0.48
CA ILE A 95 4.49 -12.68 0.30
C ILE A 95 4.26 -12.45 -1.19
N GLU A 96 3.02 -12.55 -1.66
CA GLU A 96 2.60 -11.87 -2.89
C GLU A 96 2.34 -10.40 -2.56
N LEU A 97 3.40 -9.68 -2.19
CA LEU A 97 3.39 -8.24 -2.41
C LEU A 97 3.18 -8.05 -3.92
N GLY A 98 2.34 -7.10 -4.30
CA GLY A 98 2.28 -6.51 -5.64
C GLY A 98 3.60 -5.83 -6.08
N THR A 99 4.73 -6.47 -5.80
CA THR A 99 6.07 -6.23 -6.30
C THR A 99 6.08 -6.25 -7.83
N ASP A 100 5.12 -6.92 -8.47
CA ASP A 100 4.95 -6.90 -9.93
C ASP A 100 4.61 -5.51 -10.47
N ALA A 101 3.96 -4.64 -9.70
CA ALA A 101 3.67 -3.26 -10.12
C ALA A 101 4.89 -2.35 -9.90
N GLN A 102 5.55 -2.47 -8.74
CA GLN A 102 6.73 -1.67 -8.37
C GLN A 102 7.94 -2.01 -9.26
N GLU A 103 8.17 -3.30 -9.53
CA GLU A 103 9.27 -3.79 -10.35
C GLU A 103 9.05 -3.46 -11.83
N ARG A 104 7.79 -3.50 -12.33
CA ARG A 104 7.46 -2.97 -13.66
C ARG A 104 7.63 -1.46 -13.76
N TYR A 105 7.40 -0.70 -12.69
CA TYR A 105 7.63 0.75 -12.65
C TYR A 105 9.14 1.08 -12.68
N VAL A 106 9.96 0.38 -11.89
CA VAL A 106 11.42 0.52 -11.88
C VAL A 106 12.04 0.06 -13.21
N LYS A 107 11.56 -1.06 -13.78
CA LYS A 107 12.04 -1.59 -15.07
C LYS A 107 11.70 -0.67 -16.25
N ARG A 108 10.55 0.03 -16.22
CA ARG A 108 10.22 1.09 -17.20
C ARG A 108 11.11 2.32 -17.06
N ARG A 109 11.51 2.70 -15.83
CA ARG A 109 12.41 3.86 -15.61
C ARG A 109 13.85 3.61 -16.05
N LYS A 110 14.27 2.35 -16.15
CA LYS A 110 15.58 1.92 -16.67
C LYS A 110 15.60 1.61 -18.18
N LYS A 111 14.62 2.05 -18.97
CA LYS A 111 14.78 2.02 -20.44
C LYS A 111 15.53 3.29 -20.87
N PRO A 112 16.81 3.22 -21.26
CA PRO A 112 17.47 4.37 -21.87
C PRO A 112 16.71 4.74 -23.16
N LYS A 113 16.50 6.05 -23.37
CA LYS A 113 16.03 6.58 -24.65
C LYS A 113 17.09 6.24 -25.70
N GLY A 114 16.80 5.25 -26.55
CA GLY A 114 17.71 4.89 -27.64
C GLY A 114 17.70 3.41 -27.96
N LEU A 115 16.56 2.91 -28.45
CA LEU A 115 16.55 1.75 -29.34
C LEU A 115 15.40 1.92 -30.33
N SER A 116 15.59 2.91 -31.20
CA SER A 116 14.97 2.98 -32.52
C SER A 116 16.13 2.78 -33.48
N GLY A 117 16.47 1.52 -33.73
CA GLY A 117 17.51 1.11 -34.66
C GLY A 117 16.89 0.12 -35.63
N ASN A 118 17.04 0.39 -36.91
CA ASN A 118 16.45 -0.28 -38.05
C ASN A 118 16.70 -1.80 -38.06
N ASP A 119 15.62 -2.58 -38.10
CA ASP A 119 15.64 -4.00 -38.48
C ASP A 119 14.65 -4.26 -39.65
N SER A 120 14.60 -3.35 -40.62
CA SER A 120 13.77 -3.49 -41.82
C SER A 120 14.57 -3.58 -43.13
N GLU A 121 15.89 -3.67 -43.08
CA GLU A 121 16.73 -3.53 -44.30
C GLU A 121 17.70 -4.68 -44.60
N VAL A 122 17.69 -5.79 -43.85
CA VAL A 122 18.68 -6.87 -44.06
C VAL A 122 18.07 -8.19 -44.57
N GLU A 123 16.75 -8.28 -44.71
CA GLU A 123 16.08 -9.53 -45.16
C GLU A 123 15.45 -9.42 -46.56
N CYS A 124 16.12 -8.74 -47.50
CA CYS A 124 15.75 -8.79 -48.92
C CYS A 124 16.95 -8.96 -49.88
N THR A 125 18.20 -8.80 -49.40
CA THR A 125 19.40 -8.81 -50.25
C THR A 125 20.23 -10.10 -50.16
N GLN A 126 19.61 -11.24 -49.84
CA GLN A 126 20.29 -12.56 -49.92
C GLN A 126 19.48 -13.66 -50.62
N LYS A 127 18.32 -13.34 -51.21
CA LYS A 127 17.48 -14.34 -51.91
C LYS A 127 17.45 -14.22 -53.44
N SER A 128 18.30 -13.38 -54.05
CA SER A 128 18.37 -13.23 -55.51
C SER A 128 19.58 -13.91 -56.19
N GLU A 129 20.48 -14.57 -55.46
CA GLU A 129 21.66 -15.24 -56.07
C GLU A 129 21.53 -16.78 -56.17
N ALA A 130 20.41 -17.38 -55.76
CA ALA A 130 20.20 -18.83 -55.80
C ALA A 130 19.12 -19.28 -56.80
N GLY A 131 19.06 -18.63 -57.97
CA GLY A 131 18.07 -18.92 -59.02
C GLY A 131 18.55 -18.57 -60.41
N GLY A 132 19.71 -19.11 -60.83
CA GLY A 132 20.24 -18.96 -62.18
C GLY A 132 20.90 -20.27 -62.65
N LYS A 133 20.08 -21.15 -63.22
CA LYS A 133 20.47 -22.14 -64.23
C LYS A 133 19.60 -21.89 -65.45
#